data_AF-A0A948X493-F1
#
_entry.id   AF-A0A948X493-F1
#
_cell.length_a   1.000
_cell.length_b   1.000
_cell.length_c   1.000
_cell.angle_alpha   90.00
_cell.angle_beta   90.00
_cell.angle_gamma   90.00
#
_symmetry.space_group_name_H-M   'P 1'
#
loop_
_entity.id
_entity.type
_entity.pdbx_description
1 polymer ?
#
loop_
_entity_poly.entity_id
_entity_poly.type
_entity_poly.pdbx_seq_one_letter_code
_entity_poly.pdbx_strand_id
1 'polypeptide(L)'
;MLNAASLFARSGNEMRWEQVEPGVWKGTFGTPEDYSLLEASGAEPLEEGFLSLPDVEIPALHADITATVQDGKTYLSIPLEKKEQIYGLGLNFQSVFQRGKVLNLHVDHYGGRDDGRTHAPVPFYVSSRGYGILVNSARYLTVYAGSGIWKDSPHAEKAKDRNTDKSWTAQPYSDAVSILIPAEGVEVYLFAGPAPLDVVRRYNLLCGGGVLPPRWGLGFTQRTPTLYTSAQVEKEVDDFERYGYPLDFIGLEPGFGPEGIAASRGKGQNLEENPYLETVAKEIRDQYMAGEYLLVAPMFVGETSRKVVLPEGNWYDFYTGDYVGNGKTITVSPGLERIPVFVKDGGIIPMMEAVLHAPRSGQKVNLEIRHYGKSDGACRLYDDDGETYDYEKGVCSWRNIKVKRQKNGKLKGSISKSESGKPDSVNKVTWVFMTEGNEPSEL
;
A
#
# COMPACT_ATOMS: atom_id res chain seq x y z
N MET A 1 56.64 -14.88 -17.04
CA MET A 1 56.49 -15.25 -15.62
C MET A 1 55.00 -15.26 -15.32
N LEU A 2 54.47 -16.32 -14.72
CA LEU A 2 53.08 -16.37 -14.24
C LEU A 2 52.98 -15.82 -12.80
N ASN A 3 51.73 -15.58 -12.38
CA ASN A 3 51.27 -15.19 -11.03
C ASN A 3 51.59 -13.74 -10.60
N ALA A 4 50.72 -13.05 -9.84
CA ALA A 4 49.50 -13.53 -9.15
C ALA A 4 48.29 -12.60 -9.39
N ALA A 5 47.25 -13.11 -10.05
CA ALA A 5 45.95 -12.43 -10.20
C ALA A 5 44.79 -13.42 -10.43
N SER A 6 44.83 -14.61 -9.79
CA SER A 6 43.79 -15.64 -9.93
C SER A 6 43.79 -16.61 -8.74
N LEU A 7 43.63 -16.10 -7.52
CA LEU A 7 43.61 -16.91 -6.28
C LEU A 7 42.67 -16.35 -5.20
N PHE A 8 41.48 -15.92 -5.62
CA PHE A 8 40.26 -16.23 -4.87
C PHE A 8 39.36 -17.02 -5.81
N ALA A 9 39.17 -18.30 -5.50
CA ALA A 9 38.28 -19.14 -6.28
C ALA A 9 36.83 -18.68 -6.05
N ARG A 10 36.11 -18.38 -7.13
CA ARG A 10 34.64 -18.42 -7.13
C ARG A 10 34.22 -19.89 -7.03
N SER A 11 34.24 -20.44 -5.82
CA SER A 11 33.91 -21.84 -5.55
C SER A 11 32.98 -21.95 -4.35
N GLY A 12 31.67 -21.97 -4.61
CA GLY A 12 30.62 -22.14 -3.61
C GLY A 12 29.65 -20.95 -3.56
N ASN A 13 28.36 -21.26 -3.75
CA ASN A 13 27.20 -20.39 -3.51
C ASN A 13 27.02 -19.18 -4.45
N GLU A 14 26.70 -19.43 -5.72
CA GLU A 14 25.90 -18.48 -6.51
C GLU A 14 24.42 -18.57 -6.08
N MET A 15 23.68 -17.46 -6.21
CA MET A 15 22.24 -17.40 -5.89
C MET A 15 21.46 -18.28 -6.86
N ARG A 16 20.75 -19.29 -6.35
CA ARG A 16 19.93 -20.19 -7.19
C ARG A 16 18.52 -19.65 -7.29
N TRP A 17 18.13 -19.24 -8.49
CA TRP A 17 16.80 -18.71 -8.79
C TRP A 17 15.88 -19.80 -9.36
N GLU A 18 14.73 -19.99 -8.72
CA GLU A 18 13.63 -20.84 -9.17
C GLU A 18 12.37 -19.99 -9.30
N GLN A 19 11.58 -20.19 -10.36
CA GLN A 19 10.29 -19.52 -10.46
C GLN A 19 9.28 -20.28 -9.60
N VAL A 20 8.71 -19.59 -8.61
CA VAL A 20 7.73 -20.19 -7.68
C VAL A 20 6.29 -19.79 -8.02
N GLU A 21 6.09 -18.60 -8.60
CA GLU A 21 4.78 -18.11 -9.07
C GLU A 21 4.94 -17.30 -10.37
N PRO A 22 3.85 -17.00 -11.12
CA PRO A 22 3.91 -16.16 -12.31
C PRO A 22 4.46 -14.75 -12.00
N GLY A 23 5.73 -14.51 -12.34
CA GLY A 23 6.45 -13.28 -12.05
C GLY A 23 7.07 -13.18 -10.65
N VAL A 24 7.25 -14.30 -9.95
CA VAL A 24 7.96 -14.38 -8.66
C VAL A 24 9.02 -15.46 -8.70
N TRP A 25 10.27 -15.09 -8.36
CA TRP A 25 11.39 -16.02 -8.29
C TRP A 25 11.97 -16.07 -6.88
N LYS A 26 12.18 -17.29 -6.37
CA LYS A 26 12.88 -17.56 -5.12
C LYS A 26 14.36 -17.76 -5.40
N GLY A 27 15.18 -16.84 -4.90
CA GLY A 27 16.63 -16.93 -4.84
C GLY A 27 17.05 -17.57 -3.52
N THR A 28 17.86 -18.63 -3.55
CA THR A 28 18.42 -19.26 -2.35
C THR A 28 19.94 -19.14 -2.32
N PHE A 29 20.49 -18.71 -1.18
CA PHE A 29 21.94 -18.61 -0.93
C PHE A 29 22.29 -19.14 0.46
N GLY A 30 23.44 -19.82 0.56
CA GLY A 30 23.94 -20.37 1.83
C GLY A 30 23.04 -21.48 2.38
N THR A 31 22.90 -21.52 3.71
CA THR A 31 21.93 -22.37 4.41
C THR A 31 20.93 -21.46 5.14
N PRO A 32 19.75 -21.17 4.55
CA PRO A 32 18.69 -20.43 5.23
C PRO A 32 18.25 -21.14 6.52
N GLU A 33 17.69 -20.39 7.46
CA GLU A 33 17.11 -20.94 8.67
C GLU A 33 15.73 -21.54 8.38
N ASP A 34 15.39 -22.65 9.05
CA ASP A 34 14.09 -23.33 8.90
C ASP A 34 12.89 -22.41 9.26
N TYR A 35 13.12 -21.39 10.11
CA TYR A 35 12.11 -20.42 10.53
C TYR A 35 12.27 -19.09 9.80
N SER A 36 11.27 -18.74 8.98
CA SER A 36 11.24 -17.56 8.13
C SER A 36 9.95 -16.74 8.35
N LEU A 37 9.77 -15.61 7.65
CA LEU A 37 8.54 -14.81 7.80
C LEU A 37 7.34 -15.50 7.16
N LEU A 38 7.51 -16.10 5.98
CA LEU A 38 6.44 -16.83 5.29
C LEU A 38 6.02 -18.08 6.08
N GLU A 39 7.00 -18.81 6.64
CA GLU A 39 6.76 -19.94 7.54
C GLU A 39 6.02 -19.48 8.82
N ALA A 40 6.49 -18.40 9.46
CA ALA A 40 5.88 -17.84 10.66
C ALA A 40 4.43 -17.37 10.44
N SER A 41 4.09 -16.89 9.24
CA SER A 41 2.73 -16.48 8.89
C SER A 41 1.81 -17.65 8.50
N GLY A 42 2.37 -18.81 8.12
CA GLY A 42 1.60 -19.91 7.53
C GLY A 42 0.86 -19.52 6.25
N ALA A 43 1.44 -18.61 5.46
CA ALA A 43 0.77 -18.02 4.31
C ALA A 43 0.94 -18.92 3.07
N GLU A 44 -0.19 -19.31 2.46
CA GLU A 44 -0.23 -20.03 1.19
C GLU A 44 -0.52 -19.05 0.03
N PRO A 45 0.14 -19.15 -1.13
CA PRO A 45 -0.10 -18.25 -2.26
C PRO A 45 -1.53 -18.32 -2.82
N LEU A 46 -2.12 -17.16 -3.14
CA LEU A 46 -3.41 -17.08 -3.82
C LEU A 46 -3.23 -17.20 -5.34
N GLU A 47 -3.00 -18.42 -5.81
CA GLU A 47 -2.64 -18.77 -7.21
C GLU A 47 -3.52 -18.08 -8.28
N GLU A 48 -4.85 -18.12 -8.14
CA GLU A 48 -5.79 -17.56 -9.12
C GLU A 48 -5.54 -16.06 -9.37
N GLY A 49 -5.12 -15.32 -8.34
CA GLY A 49 -4.87 -13.89 -8.46
C GLY A 49 -3.72 -13.55 -9.41
N PHE A 50 -2.74 -14.45 -9.57
CA PHE A 50 -1.61 -14.24 -10.49
C PHE A 50 -2.03 -14.26 -11.96
N LEU A 51 -3.10 -14.98 -12.31
CA LEU A 51 -3.67 -15.02 -13.66
C LEU A 51 -4.22 -13.66 -14.14
N SER A 52 -4.41 -12.71 -13.21
CA SER A 52 -4.87 -11.35 -13.49
C SER A 52 -3.75 -10.31 -13.70
N LEU A 53 -2.50 -10.77 -13.74
CA LEU A 53 -1.31 -9.93 -13.87
C LEU A 53 -0.63 -10.11 -15.24
N PRO A 54 0.12 -9.11 -15.73
CA PRO A 54 0.87 -9.25 -16.98
C PRO A 54 1.93 -10.35 -16.88
N ASP A 55 2.10 -11.12 -17.96
CA ASP A 55 3.25 -12.03 -18.12
C ASP A 55 4.56 -11.22 -18.12
N VAL A 56 5.57 -11.74 -17.42
CA VAL A 56 6.85 -11.06 -17.18
C VAL A 56 7.98 -12.08 -17.10
N GLU A 57 9.16 -11.71 -17.59
CA GLU A 57 10.40 -12.48 -17.44
C GLU A 57 11.14 -12.08 -16.15
N ILE A 58 12.12 -12.88 -15.74
CA ILE A 58 12.96 -12.56 -14.58
C ILE A 58 13.78 -11.28 -14.88
N PRO A 59 13.74 -10.24 -14.02
CA PRO A 59 14.50 -9.02 -14.24
C PRO A 59 16.00 -9.31 -14.37
N ALA A 60 16.66 -8.75 -15.40
CA ALA A 60 18.07 -9.04 -15.70
C ALA A 60 19.03 -8.82 -14.51
N LEU A 61 18.67 -7.90 -13.60
CA LEU A 61 19.40 -7.62 -12.36
C LEU A 61 19.62 -8.84 -11.45
N HIS A 62 18.84 -9.92 -11.59
CA HIS A 62 18.98 -11.14 -10.78
C HIS A 62 20.37 -11.79 -10.91
N ALA A 63 21.04 -11.62 -12.05
CA ALA A 63 22.38 -12.13 -12.32
C ALA A 63 23.47 -11.38 -11.55
N ASP A 64 23.20 -10.13 -11.16
CA ASP A 64 24.09 -9.24 -10.41
C ASP A 64 23.72 -9.18 -8.91
N ILE A 65 22.62 -9.83 -8.48
CA ILE A 65 22.35 -10.06 -7.06
C ILE A 65 23.39 -11.04 -6.51
N THR A 66 24.18 -10.56 -5.56
CA THR A 66 25.27 -11.32 -4.96
C THR A 66 25.09 -11.41 -3.45
N ALA A 67 25.56 -12.51 -2.87
CA ALA A 67 25.59 -12.68 -1.42
C ALA A 67 26.90 -13.33 -0.99
N THR A 68 27.33 -13.05 0.24
CA THR A 68 28.51 -13.66 0.88
C THR A 68 28.21 -13.96 2.34
N VAL A 69 28.81 -15.02 2.89
CA VAL A 69 28.79 -15.27 4.34
C VAL A 69 30.11 -14.80 4.93
N GLN A 70 30.03 -13.97 5.98
CA GLN A 70 31.18 -13.61 6.80
C GLN A 70 30.76 -13.59 8.27
N ASP A 71 31.55 -14.23 9.13
CA ASP A 71 31.35 -14.28 10.59
C ASP A 71 29.92 -14.73 11.00
N GLY A 72 29.40 -15.75 10.29
CA GLY A 72 28.05 -16.32 10.52
C GLY A 72 26.89 -15.44 10.02
N LYS A 73 27.17 -14.41 9.22
CA LYS A 73 26.16 -13.45 8.71
C LYS A 73 26.20 -13.38 7.20
N THR A 74 25.03 -13.29 6.58
CA THR A 74 24.88 -13.11 5.16
C THR A 74 24.83 -11.63 4.81
N TYR A 75 25.69 -11.21 3.88
CA TYR A 75 25.73 -9.89 3.29
C TYR A 75 25.19 -9.99 1.87
N LEU A 76 23.97 -9.51 1.66
CA LEU A 76 23.27 -9.48 0.37
C LEU A 76 23.49 -8.12 -0.30
N SER A 77 23.74 -8.11 -1.61
CA SER A 77 23.89 -6.91 -2.43
C SER A 77 23.03 -7.02 -3.68
N ILE A 78 22.16 -6.03 -3.90
CA ILE A 78 21.23 -5.95 -5.02
C ILE A 78 21.51 -4.64 -5.77
N PRO A 79 21.77 -4.65 -7.09
CA PRO A 79 22.17 -3.45 -7.84
C PRO A 79 21.05 -2.40 -7.93
N LEU A 80 21.44 -1.14 -8.11
CA LEU A 80 20.57 0.01 -8.34
C LEU A 80 21.03 0.86 -9.53
N GLU A 81 20.09 1.18 -10.41
CA GLU A 81 20.30 2.13 -11.51
C GLU A 81 20.34 3.58 -11.03
N LYS A 82 20.82 4.50 -11.87
CA LYS A 82 20.72 5.94 -11.62
C LYS A 82 19.27 6.42 -11.70
N LYS A 83 18.86 7.28 -10.77
CA LYS A 83 17.51 7.87 -10.62
C LYS A 83 16.40 6.90 -10.19
N GLU A 84 16.70 5.62 -10.02
CA GLU A 84 15.79 4.66 -9.40
C GLU A 84 15.44 5.09 -7.96
N GLN A 85 14.15 5.08 -7.63
CA GLN A 85 13.63 5.24 -6.27
C GLN A 85 13.16 3.90 -5.71
N ILE A 86 13.26 3.79 -4.38
CA ILE A 86 12.88 2.61 -3.59
C ILE A 86 11.79 3.01 -2.59
N TYR A 87 10.83 2.11 -2.37
CA TYR A 87 9.67 2.25 -1.51
C TYR A 87 9.54 1.02 -0.59
N GLY A 88 8.76 1.12 0.49
CA GLY A 88 8.53 0.00 1.41
C GLY A 88 9.53 -0.02 2.57
N LEU A 89 10.14 -1.18 2.84
CA LEU A 89 10.96 -1.45 4.03
C LEU A 89 10.18 -1.20 5.34
N GLY A 90 8.92 -1.63 5.34
CA GLY A 90 8.00 -1.56 6.46
C GLY A 90 7.20 -0.26 6.59
N LEU A 91 6.49 -0.15 7.70
CA LEU A 91 5.60 0.96 8.05
C LEU A 91 6.41 2.18 8.51
N ASN A 92 6.85 2.98 7.54
CA ASN A 92 7.50 4.26 7.74
C ASN A 92 6.45 5.38 7.82
N PHE A 93 6.69 6.40 8.64
CA PHE A 93 5.70 7.45 8.95
C PHE A 93 6.11 8.82 8.39
N GLN A 94 7.41 9.14 8.39
CA GLN A 94 7.95 10.41 7.90
C GLN A 94 8.37 10.37 6.43
N SER A 95 8.36 9.19 5.79
CA SER A 95 8.93 8.97 4.46
C SER A 95 8.30 7.85 3.65
N VAL A 96 8.37 8.02 2.34
CA VAL A 96 7.90 7.13 1.28
C VAL A 96 9.09 6.69 0.41
N PHE A 97 9.98 7.62 0.04
CA PHE A 97 11.25 7.33 -0.63
C PHE A 97 12.29 6.81 0.38
N GLN A 98 12.81 5.62 0.12
CA GLN A 98 13.76 4.93 1.00
C GLN A 98 15.21 4.90 0.46
N ARG A 99 15.46 5.36 -0.78
CA ARG A 99 16.84 5.39 -1.31
C ARG A 99 17.70 6.43 -0.57
N GLY A 100 18.93 6.05 -0.26
CA GLY A 100 19.89 6.82 0.54
C GLY A 100 19.80 6.55 2.05
N LYS A 101 18.82 5.76 2.51
CA LYS A 101 18.62 5.51 3.94
C LYS A 101 19.40 4.32 4.49
N VAL A 102 19.48 4.28 5.82
CA VAL A 102 19.90 3.12 6.60
C VAL A 102 18.80 2.81 7.60
N LEU A 103 18.27 1.58 7.57
CA LEU A 103 17.14 1.14 8.40
C LEU A 103 17.53 -0.13 9.16
N ASN A 104 17.12 -0.22 10.42
CA ASN A 104 17.24 -1.42 11.24
C ASN A 104 15.84 -1.99 11.43
N LEU A 105 15.51 -3.05 10.72
CA LEU A 105 14.18 -3.65 10.68
C LEU A 105 13.93 -4.48 11.94
N HIS A 106 13.24 -3.88 12.91
CA HIS A 106 12.83 -4.48 14.17
C HIS A 106 11.37 -4.16 14.46
N VAL A 107 10.63 -5.12 15.03
CA VAL A 107 9.28 -4.87 15.53
C VAL A 107 9.42 -4.04 16.81
N ASP A 108 8.83 -2.85 16.82
CA ASP A 108 8.88 -1.91 17.95
C ASP A 108 7.66 -0.98 17.92
N HIS A 109 7.43 -0.23 19.00
CA HIS A 109 6.55 0.94 18.92
C HIS A 109 7.22 2.03 18.10
N TYR A 110 6.49 2.76 17.26
CA TYR A 110 7.09 3.87 16.50
C TYR A 110 7.70 4.91 17.44
N GLY A 111 8.99 5.20 17.26
CA GLY A 111 9.80 6.05 18.15
C GLY A 111 9.85 7.53 17.78
N GLY A 112 8.96 8.01 16.89
CA GLY A 112 8.96 9.39 16.40
C GLY A 112 9.98 9.70 15.31
N ARG A 113 10.64 8.67 14.74
CA ARG A 113 11.55 8.79 13.59
C ARG A 113 11.58 7.51 12.75
N ASP A 114 11.82 7.64 11.46
CA ASP A 114 11.97 6.49 10.55
C ASP A 114 13.40 5.94 10.58
N ASP A 115 13.71 5.05 11.55
CA ASP A 115 15.00 4.33 11.63
C ASP A 115 14.89 2.80 11.35
N GLY A 116 13.72 2.36 10.87
CA GLY A 116 13.39 0.97 10.56
C GLY A 116 12.66 0.24 11.70
N ARG A 117 12.62 0.82 12.91
CA ARG A 117 11.90 0.26 14.05
C ARG A 117 10.46 0.75 14.07
N THR A 118 9.53 -0.17 13.89
CA THR A 118 8.11 0.15 13.69
C THR A 118 7.24 -1.09 13.92
N HIS A 119 5.93 -0.90 13.94
CA HIS A 119 4.96 -1.96 14.21
C HIS A 119 4.99 -3.08 13.16
N ALA A 120 5.33 -2.76 11.91
CA ALA A 120 5.43 -3.69 10.79
C ALA A 120 6.69 -3.41 9.93
N PRO A 121 7.89 -3.86 10.35
CA PRO A 121 9.18 -3.56 9.74
C PRO A 121 9.46 -4.49 8.53
N VAL A 122 8.48 -4.67 7.64
CA VAL A 122 8.52 -5.70 6.60
C VAL A 122 9.77 -5.57 5.72
N PRO A 123 10.62 -6.61 5.59
CA PRO A 123 11.83 -6.60 4.77
C PRO A 123 11.52 -6.77 3.27
N PHE A 124 10.48 -6.10 2.80
CA PHE A 124 10.05 -6.02 1.41
C PHE A 124 10.22 -4.60 0.90
N TYR A 125 10.86 -4.43 -0.25
CA TYR A 125 10.93 -3.15 -0.95
C TYR A 125 10.48 -3.26 -2.40
N VAL A 126 9.98 -2.13 -2.93
CA VAL A 126 9.57 -1.98 -4.32
C VAL A 126 10.44 -0.92 -4.98
N SER A 127 10.85 -1.19 -6.21
CA SER A 127 11.56 -0.24 -7.06
C SER A 127 10.62 0.47 -8.02
N SER A 128 10.88 1.75 -8.24
CA SER A 128 10.35 2.55 -9.36
C SER A 128 10.60 1.94 -10.76
N ARG A 129 11.51 0.96 -10.88
CA ARG A 129 11.79 0.22 -12.11
C ARG A 129 10.81 -0.93 -12.39
N GLY A 130 9.85 -1.18 -11.49
CA GLY A 130 8.88 -2.26 -11.67
C GLY A 130 9.43 -3.63 -11.27
N TYR A 131 10.24 -3.70 -10.22
CA TYR A 131 10.55 -4.95 -9.50
C TYR A 131 10.48 -4.72 -7.99
N GLY A 132 10.54 -5.78 -7.20
CA GLY A 132 10.65 -5.72 -5.74
C GLY A 132 11.38 -6.92 -5.16
N ILE A 133 11.85 -6.77 -3.93
CA ILE A 133 12.63 -7.77 -3.21
C ILE A 133 12.04 -7.95 -1.81
N LEU A 134 11.69 -9.19 -1.45
CA LEU A 134 11.49 -9.61 -0.06
C LEU A 134 12.72 -10.40 0.39
N VAL A 135 13.27 -10.05 1.55
CA VAL A 135 14.24 -10.91 2.26
C VAL A 135 13.47 -11.73 3.29
N ASN A 136 13.27 -13.02 3.02
CA ASN A 136 12.45 -13.89 3.87
C ASN A 136 13.27 -14.37 5.09
N SER A 137 13.35 -13.54 6.13
CA SER A 137 14.04 -13.86 7.38
C SER A 137 13.31 -13.23 8.58
N ALA A 138 13.11 -14.03 9.64
CA ALA A 138 12.55 -13.57 10.91
C ALA A 138 13.59 -12.91 11.84
N ARG A 139 14.85 -12.76 11.40
CA ARG A 139 15.89 -12.04 12.13
C ARG A 139 15.72 -10.52 12.02
N TYR A 140 16.37 -9.77 12.89
CA TYR A 140 16.54 -8.33 12.70
C TYR A 140 17.58 -8.06 11.61
N LEU A 141 17.24 -7.20 10.65
CA LEU A 141 18.07 -6.90 9.48
C LEU A 141 18.55 -5.44 9.54
N THR A 142 19.77 -5.18 9.06
CA THR A 142 20.21 -3.81 8.74
C THR A 142 20.26 -3.63 7.23
N VAL A 143 19.50 -2.65 6.72
CA VAL A 143 19.39 -2.33 5.30
C VAL A 143 20.09 -1.00 5.01
N TYR A 144 21.03 -1.00 4.08
CA TYR A 144 21.69 0.16 3.50
C TYR A 144 21.10 0.38 2.09
N ALA A 145 20.02 1.15 1.99
CA ALA A 145 19.21 1.27 0.79
C ALA A 145 19.83 2.24 -0.24
N GLY A 146 20.95 1.88 -0.86
CA GLY A 146 21.67 2.82 -1.75
C GLY A 146 22.42 3.89 -0.98
N SER A 147 23.14 3.49 0.08
CA SER A 147 23.99 4.37 0.91
C SER A 147 25.43 3.86 1.09
N GLY A 148 25.71 2.58 0.80
CA GLY A 148 27.05 2.01 0.81
C GLY A 148 27.79 2.22 -0.51
N ILE A 149 29.12 2.40 -0.46
CA ILE A 149 29.95 2.62 -1.66
C ILE A 149 31.08 1.59 -1.70
N TRP A 150 31.05 0.74 -2.71
CA TRP A 150 32.08 -0.28 -2.93
C TRP A 150 33.25 0.32 -3.72
N LYS A 151 34.46 0.24 -3.16
CA LYS A 151 35.70 0.76 -3.81
C LYS A 151 35.97 0.17 -5.20
N ASP A 152 35.51 -1.07 -5.44
CA ASP A 152 35.73 -1.84 -6.66
C ASP A 152 34.49 -1.83 -7.58
N SER A 153 33.46 -1.03 -7.27
CA SER A 153 32.28 -0.88 -8.14
C SER A 153 32.69 -0.24 -9.49
N PRO A 154 32.14 -0.70 -10.62
CA PRO A 154 32.33 -0.05 -11.93
C PRO A 154 31.68 1.35 -12.01
N HIS A 155 30.88 1.72 -11.00
CA HIS A 155 30.19 3.01 -10.88
C HIS A 155 30.73 3.88 -9.74
N ALA A 156 31.77 3.42 -9.03
CA ALA A 156 32.43 4.19 -7.97
C ALA A 156 32.93 5.54 -8.49
N GLU A 157 32.54 6.62 -7.82
CA GLU A 157 33.03 7.96 -8.16
C GLU A 157 34.52 8.09 -7.85
N LYS A 158 35.26 8.79 -8.73
CA LYS A 158 36.66 9.13 -8.46
C LYS A 158 36.73 10.01 -7.20
N ALA A 159 37.65 9.68 -6.30
CA ALA A 159 37.90 10.48 -5.10
C ALA A 159 38.23 11.95 -5.47
N LYS A 160 37.60 12.88 -4.77
CA LYS A 160 37.76 14.34 -4.94
C LYS A 160 38.31 14.96 -3.67
N ASP A 161 39.18 15.97 -3.79
CA ASP A 161 39.60 16.77 -2.64
C ASP A 161 38.50 17.75 -2.24
N ARG A 162 37.95 17.56 -1.03
CA ARG A 162 36.92 18.41 -0.42
C ARG A 162 37.36 19.88 -0.28
N ASN A 163 38.66 20.16 -0.17
CA ASN A 163 39.17 21.51 0.04
C ASN A 163 39.18 22.35 -1.24
N THR A 164 39.36 21.71 -2.41
CA THR A 164 39.57 22.41 -3.69
C THR A 164 38.49 22.13 -4.74
N ASP A 165 37.87 20.94 -4.73
CA ASP A 165 36.84 20.57 -5.71
C ASP A 165 35.43 20.93 -5.20
N LYS A 166 34.86 21.99 -5.78
CA LYS A 166 33.49 22.44 -5.49
C LYS A 166 32.40 21.43 -5.86
N SER A 167 32.73 20.36 -6.60
CA SER A 167 31.83 19.25 -6.94
C SER A 167 31.99 18.04 -6.01
N TRP A 168 32.76 18.16 -4.93
CA TRP A 168 32.77 17.18 -3.83
C TRP A 168 31.38 17.09 -3.17
N THR A 169 30.96 15.88 -2.81
CA THR A 169 29.70 15.60 -2.11
C THR A 169 29.97 14.76 -0.87
N ALA A 170 29.21 15.02 0.21
CA ALA A 170 29.20 14.19 1.42
C ALA A 170 28.45 12.85 1.22
N GLN A 171 27.68 12.75 0.14
CA GLN A 171 26.92 11.57 -0.28
C GLN A 171 27.27 11.28 -1.75
N PRO A 172 28.37 10.55 -2.03
CA PRO A 172 28.68 10.09 -3.38
C PRO A 172 27.65 9.09 -3.88
N TYR A 173 27.59 8.85 -5.19
CA TYR A 173 26.68 7.87 -5.77
C TYR A 173 26.87 6.46 -5.18
N SER A 174 25.74 5.84 -4.82
CA SER A 174 25.65 4.43 -4.40
C SER A 174 24.74 3.67 -5.35
N ASP A 175 25.22 2.50 -5.76
CA ASP A 175 24.71 1.66 -6.85
C ASP A 175 24.19 0.30 -6.39
N ALA A 176 23.96 0.12 -5.08
CA ALA A 176 23.37 -1.10 -4.54
C ALA A 176 22.56 -0.88 -3.26
N VAL A 177 21.49 -1.66 -3.08
CA VAL A 177 20.96 -1.97 -1.74
C VAL A 177 21.84 -3.06 -1.14
N SER A 178 22.37 -2.83 0.06
CA SER A 178 23.11 -3.85 0.80
C SER A 178 22.37 -4.21 2.09
N ILE A 179 22.19 -5.49 2.38
CA ILE A 179 21.42 -5.98 3.52
C ILE A 179 22.30 -6.94 4.34
N LEU A 180 22.36 -6.70 5.64
CA LEU A 180 23.00 -7.60 6.60
C LEU A 180 21.93 -8.46 7.29
N ILE A 181 22.04 -9.77 7.11
CA ILE A 181 21.18 -10.79 7.73
C ILE A 181 22.03 -11.60 8.73
N PRO A 182 21.70 -11.59 10.03
CA PRO A 182 22.36 -12.43 11.05
C PRO A 182 22.08 -13.95 10.95
N ALA A 183 22.33 -14.54 9.79
CA ALA A 183 22.19 -15.98 9.49
C ALA A 183 23.20 -16.45 8.42
N GLU A 184 23.48 -17.76 8.36
CA GLU A 184 24.44 -18.38 7.42
C GLU A 184 23.89 -18.58 5.98
N GLY A 185 22.64 -18.19 5.75
CA GLY A 185 22.00 -18.15 4.44
C GLY A 185 20.71 -17.37 4.47
N VAL A 186 20.09 -17.24 3.31
CA VAL A 186 18.89 -16.42 3.13
C VAL A 186 18.08 -16.86 1.92
N GLU A 187 16.76 -16.71 2.02
CA GLU A 187 15.84 -16.77 0.90
C GLU A 187 15.44 -15.35 0.48
N VAL A 188 15.51 -15.08 -0.82
CA VAL A 188 15.20 -13.76 -1.41
C VAL A 188 14.13 -13.96 -2.48
N TYR A 189 12.98 -13.31 -2.35
CA TYR A 189 11.94 -13.36 -3.37
C TYR A 189 12.02 -12.11 -4.24
N LEU A 190 12.25 -12.31 -5.54
CA LEU A 190 12.26 -11.28 -6.58
C LEU A 190 10.90 -11.26 -7.28
N PHE A 191 10.22 -10.12 -7.20
CA PHE A 191 8.91 -9.90 -7.80
C PHE A 191 9.08 -8.98 -9.01
N ALA A 192 8.60 -9.39 -10.19
CA ALA A 192 8.61 -8.53 -11.38
C ALA A 192 7.25 -7.85 -11.61
N GLY A 193 7.26 -6.66 -12.17
CA GLY A 193 6.11 -6.00 -12.77
C GLY A 193 6.34 -5.79 -14.27
N PRO A 194 5.49 -4.96 -14.88
CA PRO A 194 6.05 -3.76 -15.48
C PRO A 194 5.80 -2.53 -14.61
N ALA A 195 4.71 -2.48 -13.83
CA ALA A 195 4.44 -1.39 -12.90
C ALA A 195 4.80 -1.76 -11.45
N PRO A 196 5.24 -0.79 -10.62
CA PRO A 196 5.42 -0.99 -9.18
C PRO A 196 4.19 -1.54 -8.45
N LEU A 197 2.98 -1.27 -8.95
CA LEU A 197 1.74 -1.83 -8.39
C LEU A 197 1.60 -3.34 -8.64
N ASP A 198 2.07 -3.83 -9.79
CA ASP A 198 2.05 -5.28 -10.09
C ASP A 198 2.98 -6.05 -9.15
N VAL A 199 4.12 -5.44 -8.80
CA VAL A 199 5.06 -5.95 -7.80
C VAL A 199 4.39 -6.11 -6.43
N VAL A 200 3.69 -5.07 -5.95
CA VAL A 200 2.93 -5.11 -4.68
C VAL A 200 1.82 -6.16 -4.74
N ARG A 201 1.09 -6.24 -5.87
CA ARG A 201 0.05 -7.28 -6.07
C ARG A 201 0.65 -8.69 -5.96
N ARG A 202 1.78 -8.97 -6.59
CA ARG A 202 2.46 -10.28 -6.48
C ARG A 202 2.95 -10.59 -5.08
N TYR A 203 3.51 -9.61 -4.37
CA TYR A 203 3.90 -9.77 -2.98
C TYR A 203 2.69 -10.12 -2.09
N ASN A 204 1.59 -9.37 -2.21
CA ASN A 204 0.38 -9.65 -1.46
C ASN A 204 -0.21 -11.03 -1.81
N LEU A 205 -0.23 -11.41 -3.09
CA LEU A 205 -0.74 -12.72 -3.54
C LEU A 205 0.12 -13.89 -3.06
N LEU A 206 1.45 -13.75 -3.04
CA LEU A 206 2.35 -14.75 -2.44
C LEU A 206 2.04 -14.94 -0.94
N CYS A 207 1.60 -13.89 -0.26
CA CYS A 207 1.18 -13.93 1.15
C CYS A 207 -0.30 -14.29 1.34
N GLY A 208 -0.97 -14.91 0.35
CA GLY A 208 -2.38 -15.34 0.41
C GLY A 208 -3.42 -14.25 0.09
N GLY A 209 -2.99 -13.05 -0.28
CA GLY A 209 -3.85 -11.91 -0.54
C GLY A 209 -4.22 -11.12 0.71
N GLY A 210 -5.03 -10.07 0.54
CA GLY A 210 -5.65 -9.39 1.67
C GLY A 210 -6.89 -10.15 2.13
N VAL A 211 -7.08 -10.30 3.43
CA VAL A 211 -8.32 -10.86 3.99
C VAL A 211 -9.52 -10.06 3.47
N LEU A 212 -10.57 -10.76 3.04
CA LEU A 212 -11.84 -10.13 2.66
C LEU A 212 -12.56 -9.73 3.97
N PRO A 213 -12.74 -8.43 4.25
CA PRO A 213 -13.36 -8.01 5.49
C PRO A 213 -14.89 -8.24 5.43
N PRO A 214 -15.53 -8.62 6.55
CA PRO A 214 -16.98 -8.61 6.62
C PRO A 214 -17.51 -7.17 6.48
N ARG A 215 -18.74 -7.01 5.97
CA ARG A 215 -19.33 -5.68 5.67
C ARG A 215 -19.36 -4.76 6.89
N TRP A 216 -19.67 -5.28 8.08
CA TRP A 216 -19.66 -4.54 9.34
C TRP A 216 -18.26 -4.04 9.73
N GLY A 217 -17.19 -4.70 9.28
CA GLY A 217 -15.80 -4.29 9.50
C GLY A 217 -15.38 -3.08 8.68
N LEU A 218 -16.17 -2.70 7.66
CA LEU A 218 -16.04 -1.46 6.90
C LEU A 218 -16.94 -0.33 7.44
N GLY A 219 -17.75 -0.64 8.46
CA GLY A 219 -18.65 0.29 9.14
C GLY A 219 -17.94 1.20 10.15
N PHE A 220 -18.73 2.02 10.86
CA PHE A 220 -18.19 2.88 11.90
C PHE A 220 -17.97 2.11 13.21
N THR A 221 -16.88 2.40 13.92
CA THR A 221 -16.59 1.83 15.24
C THR A 221 -16.33 2.91 16.28
N GLN A 222 -16.95 2.75 17.45
CA GLN A 222 -16.68 3.56 18.63
C GLN A 222 -15.94 2.71 19.66
N ARG A 223 -14.79 3.19 20.14
CA ARG A 223 -14.10 2.60 21.30
C ARG A 223 -14.54 3.31 22.57
N THR A 224 -14.96 2.55 23.57
CA THR A 224 -15.57 3.09 24.80
C THR A 224 -14.50 3.37 25.88
N PRO A 225 -14.68 4.38 26.76
CA PRO A 225 -13.76 4.62 27.86
C PRO A 225 -13.54 3.39 28.74
N THR A 226 -12.31 3.19 29.25
CA THR A 226 -11.84 1.94 29.88
C THR A 226 -12.69 1.41 31.03
N LEU A 227 -13.47 2.25 31.70
CA LEU A 227 -14.31 1.87 32.85
C LEU A 227 -15.82 1.95 32.55
N TYR A 228 -16.22 1.94 31.27
CA TYR A 228 -17.63 1.81 30.89
C TYR A 228 -18.21 0.48 31.37
N THR A 229 -19.32 0.56 32.11
CA THR A 229 -20.19 -0.57 32.45
C THR A 229 -21.08 -0.95 31.26
N SER A 230 -21.68 -2.14 31.26
CA SER A 230 -22.58 -2.57 30.16
C SER A 230 -23.71 -1.57 29.92
N ALA A 231 -24.35 -1.07 30.98
CA ALA A 231 -25.41 -0.06 30.89
C ALA A 231 -24.94 1.28 30.29
N GLN A 232 -23.65 1.63 30.38
CA GLN A 232 -23.09 2.81 29.71
C GLN A 232 -22.78 2.54 28.24
N VAL A 233 -22.35 1.31 27.90
CA VAL A 233 -22.19 0.88 26.50
C VAL A 233 -23.54 0.83 25.80
N GLU A 234 -24.56 0.22 26.42
CA GLU A 234 -25.95 0.19 25.94
C GLU A 234 -26.47 1.61 25.70
N LYS A 235 -26.30 2.52 26.67
CA LYS A 235 -26.69 3.94 26.50
C LYS A 235 -25.91 4.65 25.38
N GLU A 236 -24.64 4.36 25.18
CA GLU A 236 -23.84 4.94 24.08
C GLU A 236 -24.43 4.48 22.73
N VAL A 237 -24.76 3.20 22.58
CA VAL A 237 -25.43 2.65 21.40
C VAL A 237 -26.80 3.32 21.17
N ASP A 238 -27.63 3.43 22.22
CA ASP A 238 -28.92 4.12 22.16
C ASP A 238 -28.78 5.59 21.69
N ASP A 239 -27.72 6.29 22.14
CA ASP A 239 -27.47 7.68 21.71
C ASP A 239 -27.00 7.74 20.24
N PHE A 240 -26.19 6.80 19.74
CA PHE A 240 -25.84 6.73 18.31
C PHE A 240 -27.09 6.56 17.44
N GLU A 241 -27.98 5.62 17.78
CA GLU A 241 -29.27 5.45 17.08
C GLU A 241 -30.12 6.72 17.15
N ARG A 242 -30.26 7.30 18.35
CA ARG A 242 -31.08 8.50 18.62
C ARG A 242 -30.62 9.72 17.83
N TYR A 243 -29.31 9.92 17.66
CA TYR A 243 -28.75 11.04 16.90
C TYR A 243 -28.55 10.71 15.41
N GLY A 244 -28.82 9.47 14.97
CA GLY A 244 -28.73 9.05 13.58
C GLY A 244 -27.30 8.89 13.06
N TYR A 245 -26.37 8.53 13.94
CA TYR A 245 -24.98 8.23 13.57
C TYR A 245 -24.80 6.73 13.30
N PRO A 246 -24.12 6.33 12.21
CA PRO A 246 -23.80 4.93 11.98
C PRO A 246 -22.90 4.33 13.06
N LEU A 247 -23.12 3.06 13.40
CA LEU A 247 -22.33 2.28 14.34
C LEU A 247 -22.50 0.79 14.07
N ASP A 248 -21.42 0.11 13.71
CA ASP A 248 -21.43 -1.33 13.43
C ASP A 248 -20.87 -2.17 14.58
N PHE A 249 -19.82 -1.69 15.26
CA PHE A 249 -19.24 -2.42 16.39
C PHE A 249 -18.59 -1.52 17.45
N ILE A 250 -18.78 -1.89 18.71
CA ILE A 250 -18.15 -1.24 19.87
C ILE A 250 -16.84 -1.94 20.22
N GLY A 251 -15.76 -1.16 20.33
CA GLY A 251 -14.53 -1.61 20.99
C GLY A 251 -14.62 -1.41 22.50
N LEU A 252 -14.47 -2.49 23.26
CA LEU A 252 -14.32 -2.42 24.72
C LEU A 252 -12.85 -2.26 25.09
N GLU A 253 -12.52 -1.17 25.77
CA GLU A 253 -11.19 -0.95 26.37
C GLU A 253 -10.99 -1.85 27.61
N PRO A 254 -9.74 -2.13 28.04
CA PRO A 254 -9.41 -3.27 28.91
C PRO A 254 -10.23 -3.52 30.18
N GLY A 255 -10.89 -2.52 30.78
CA GLY A 255 -11.66 -2.68 32.01
C GLY A 255 -12.95 -3.52 31.89
N PHE A 256 -13.28 -4.04 30.70
CA PHE A 256 -14.26 -5.13 30.58
C PHE A 256 -13.81 -6.42 31.30
N GLY A 257 -12.49 -6.62 31.45
CA GLY A 257 -11.89 -7.77 32.12
C GLY A 257 -11.32 -7.42 33.50
N PRO A 258 -11.24 -8.40 34.43
CA PRO A 258 -10.75 -8.16 35.80
C PRO A 258 -9.30 -7.63 35.84
N GLU A 259 -8.46 -7.99 34.88
CA GLU A 259 -7.07 -7.54 34.79
C GLU A 259 -6.96 -6.08 34.31
N GLY A 260 -7.82 -5.64 33.38
CA GLY A 260 -7.80 -4.26 32.89
C GLY A 260 -8.35 -3.24 33.90
N ILE A 261 -9.21 -3.66 34.83
CA ILE A 261 -9.61 -2.83 35.99
C ILE A 261 -8.41 -2.54 36.91
N ALA A 262 -7.42 -3.44 36.98
CA ALA A 262 -6.17 -3.19 37.70
C ALA A 262 -5.23 -2.28 36.90
N ALA A 263 -5.08 -2.51 35.59
CA ALA A 263 -4.16 -1.74 34.73
C ALA A 263 -4.61 -0.29 34.48
N SER A 264 -5.92 -0.03 34.38
CA SER A 264 -6.51 1.29 34.11
C SER A 264 -6.26 2.34 35.18
N ARG A 265 -5.83 1.95 36.39
CA ARG A 265 -5.47 2.88 37.49
C ARG A 265 -4.11 3.57 37.31
N GLY A 266 -3.35 3.26 36.25
CA GLY A 266 -1.91 3.58 36.18
C GLY A 266 -1.42 4.44 35.02
N LYS A 267 -2.23 4.80 34.01
CA LYS A 267 -1.74 5.55 32.83
C LYS A 267 -2.74 6.58 32.30
N GLY A 268 -2.38 7.85 32.42
CA GLY A 268 -2.80 8.86 31.46
C GLY A 268 -1.74 8.94 30.36
N GLN A 269 -2.15 8.87 29.10
CA GLN A 269 -1.30 9.18 27.95
C GLN A 269 -1.98 10.26 27.13
N ASN A 270 -1.22 11.30 26.79
CA ASN A 270 -1.66 12.40 25.94
C ASN A 270 -1.38 11.99 24.49
N LEU A 271 -2.37 12.09 23.60
CA LEU A 271 -2.30 11.60 22.21
C LEU A 271 -2.02 12.72 21.18
N GLU A 272 -1.71 13.92 21.63
CA GLU A 272 -1.48 15.09 20.78
C GLU A 272 0.01 15.41 20.65
N GLU A 273 0.67 14.86 19.62
CA GLU A 273 1.88 15.44 19.03
C GLU A 273 2.09 14.89 17.60
N ASN A 274 1.95 15.76 16.59
CA ASN A 274 2.04 15.40 15.17
C ASN A 274 3.07 16.29 14.45
N PRO A 275 4.32 15.82 14.23
CA PRO A 275 5.40 16.62 13.65
C PRO A 275 5.85 16.12 12.25
N TYR A 276 5.41 16.79 11.18
CA TYR A 276 5.93 16.56 9.81
C TYR A 276 6.20 17.85 9.03
N LEU A 277 7.48 18.14 8.77
CA LEU A 277 7.98 19.04 7.70
C LEU A 277 9.39 18.51 7.33
N GLU A 278 9.58 17.85 6.18
CA GLU A 278 10.18 18.39 4.91
C GLU A 278 11.53 17.67 4.69
N THR A 279 12.18 17.64 3.52
CA THR A 279 11.80 17.57 2.08
C THR A 279 13.11 17.39 1.29
N VAL A 280 13.14 16.61 0.20
CA VAL A 280 13.99 16.85 -1.00
C VAL A 280 13.59 15.87 -2.12
N ALA A 281 13.51 16.37 -3.36
CA ALA A 281 12.61 15.89 -4.42
C ALA A 281 11.12 15.99 -4.00
N LYS A 282 10.19 16.07 -4.97
CA LYS A 282 8.74 16.10 -4.67
C LYS A 282 8.22 14.69 -4.35
N GLU A 283 8.74 14.12 -3.28
CA GLU A 283 8.11 13.04 -2.55
C GLU A 283 6.71 13.50 -2.09
N ILE A 284 5.68 12.71 -2.39
CA ILE A 284 4.31 12.99 -1.96
C ILE A 284 4.02 12.05 -0.79
N ARG A 285 3.82 12.64 0.40
CA ARG A 285 3.59 11.93 1.67
C ARG A 285 2.19 12.17 2.24
N ASP A 286 1.48 13.11 1.63
CA ASP A 286 0.29 13.81 2.11
C ASP A 286 -0.89 13.67 1.11
N GLN A 287 -0.77 12.76 0.14
CA GLN A 287 -1.85 12.35 -0.77
C GLN A 287 -1.79 10.83 -0.95
N TYR A 288 -2.93 10.18 -1.16
CA TYR A 288 -3.00 8.75 -1.42
C TYR A 288 -4.16 8.41 -2.36
N MET A 289 -4.07 7.23 -2.98
CA MET A 289 -5.18 6.65 -3.74
C MET A 289 -6.08 5.83 -2.81
N ALA A 290 -7.39 6.06 -2.87
CA ALA A 290 -8.40 5.25 -2.19
C ALA A 290 -9.19 4.46 -3.24
N GLY A 291 -8.83 3.18 -3.40
CA GLY A 291 -9.25 2.38 -4.54
C GLY A 291 -8.68 2.89 -5.87
N GLU A 292 -9.29 2.51 -6.98
CA GLU A 292 -8.76 2.79 -8.34
C GLU A 292 -8.92 4.24 -8.81
N TYR A 293 -9.92 4.96 -8.29
CA TYR A 293 -10.41 6.20 -8.88
C TYR A 293 -10.28 7.45 -8.02
N LEU A 294 -10.15 7.34 -6.69
CA LEU A 294 -10.13 8.48 -5.79
C LEU A 294 -8.70 8.85 -5.39
N LEU A 295 -8.32 10.10 -5.61
CA LEU A 295 -7.13 10.73 -5.04
C LEU A 295 -7.57 11.58 -3.85
N VAL A 296 -7.09 11.25 -2.65
CA VAL A 296 -7.42 11.94 -1.40
C VAL A 296 -6.22 12.78 -0.95
N ALA A 297 -6.47 14.01 -0.49
CA ALA A 297 -5.44 14.94 0.00
C ALA A 297 -5.91 15.62 1.32
N PRO A 298 -5.69 14.99 2.49
CA PRO A 298 -6.19 15.47 3.79
C PRO A 298 -5.80 16.90 4.17
N MET A 299 -6.71 17.67 4.76
CA MET A 299 -6.35 18.96 5.40
C MET A 299 -5.82 18.71 6.81
N PHE A 300 -4.82 19.48 7.23
CA PHE A 300 -4.31 19.45 8.62
C PHE A 300 -4.83 20.64 9.45
N VAL A 301 -4.78 20.52 10.78
CA VAL A 301 -5.27 21.54 11.71
C VAL A 301 -4.53 22.86 11.49
N GLY A 302 -5.28 23.94 11.27
CA GLY A 302 -4.76 25.28 10.98
C GLY A 302 -4.54 25.59 9.50
N GLU A 303 -4.62 24.60 8.61
CA GLU A 303 -4.55 24.83 7.16
C GLU A 303 -5.90 25.31 6.60
N THR A 304 -5.92 26.46 5.93
CA THR A 304 -7.08 26.93 5.15
C THR A 304 -7.02 26.52 3.68
N SER A 305 -5.83 26.17 3.20
CA SER A 305 -5.57 25.81 1.81
C SER A 305 -4.32 24.95 1.68
N ARG A 306 -4.29 24.02 0.73
CA ARG A 306 -3.09 23.22 0.43
C ARG A 306 -2.84 23.04 -1.07
N LYS A 307 -1.63 22.61 -1.41
CA LYS A 307 -1.28 22.17 -2.77
C LYS A 307 -1.64 20.70 -2.95
N VAL A 308 -2.06 20.34 -4.16
CA VAL A 308 -2.32 18.96 -4.58
C VAL A 308 -1.67 18.73 -5.94
N VAL A 309 -0.86 17.69 -6.07
CA VAL A 309 -0.29 17.23 -7.33
C VAL A 309 -1.26 16.24 -7.97
N LEU A 310 -1.88 16.64 -9.08
CA LEU A 310 -2.73 15.75 -9.89
C LEU A 310 -1.84 14.96 -10.87
N PRO A 311 -1.96 13.62 -10.93
CA PRO A 311 -1.35 12.81 -11.99
C PRO A 311 -1.85 13.20 -13.39
N GLU A 312 -1.19 12.70 -14.44
CA GLU A 312 -1.68 12.81 -15.81
C GLU A 312 -3.04 12.11 -16.00
N GLY A 313 -3.84 12.62 -16.94
CA GLY A 313 -5.26 12.30 -17.10
C GLY A 313 -6.15 13.35 -16.44
N ASN A 314 -7.42 13.42 -16.86
CA ASN A 314 -8.35 14.41 -16.30
C ASN A 314 -8.83 13.98 -14.90
N TRP A 315 -8.97 14.95 -14.02
CA TRP A 315 -9.48 14.81 -12.65
C TRP A 315 -10.63 15.77 -12.40
N TYR A 316 -11.57 15.32 -11.59
CA TYR A 316 -12.80 16.02 -11.25
C TYR A 316 -12.97 16.08 -9.72
N ASP A 317 -13.61 17.12 -9.20
CA ASP A 317 -13.94 17.22 -7.77
C ASP A 317 -15.01 16.18 -7.41
N PHE A 318 -14.82 15.45 -6.31
CA PHE A 318 -15.72 14.39 -5.87
C PHE A 318 -17.12 14.90 -5.46
N TYR A 319 -17.22 16.13 -4.96
CA TYR A 319 -18.48 16.65 -4.40
C TYR A 319 -19.35 17.31 -5.47
N THR A 320 -18.74 17.99 -6.44
CA THR A 320 -19.41 18.81 -7.46
C THR A 320 -19.39 18.17 -8.85
N GLY A 321 -18.43 17.26 -9.13
CA GLY A 321 -18.21 16.72 -10.46
C GLY A 321 -17.43 17.65 -11.41
N ASP A 322 -17.02 18.83 -10.94
CA ASP A 322 -16.34 19.86 -11.74
C ASP A 322 -14.93 19.43 -12.15
N TYR A 323 -14.48 19.81 -13.34
CA TYR A 323 -13.11 19.57 -13.78
C TYR A 323 -12.09 20.40 -12.99
N VAL A 324 -11.12 19.74 -12.36
CA VAL A 324 -10.05 20.40 -11.57
C VAL A 324 -8.72 20.48 -12.31
N GLY A 325 -8.39 19.50 -13.16
CA GLY A 325 -7.09 19.49 -13.81
C GLY A 325 -6.61 18.18 -14.43
N ASN A 326 -5.38 18.24 -14.94
CA ASN A 326 -4.64 17.14 -15.54
C ASN A 326 -3.14 17.44 -15.42
N GLY A 327 -2.34 16.51 -14.88
CA GLY A 327 -0.87 16.58 -14.87
C GLY A 327 -0.25 17.81 -14.21
N LYS A 328 -0.95 18.47 -13.28
CA LYS A 328 -0.54 19.77 -12.71
C LYS A 328 -0.67 19.83 -11.19
N THR A 329 0.11 20.71 -10.56
CA THR A 329 -0.14 21.08 -9.15
C THR A 329 -1.24 22.14 -9.09
N ILE A 330 -2.32 21.87 -8.36
CA ILE A 330 -3.39 22.82 -8.04
C ILE A 330 -3.24 23.32 -6.59
N THR A 331 -3.95 24.40 -6.24
CA THR A 331 -4.14 24.85 -4.86
C THR A 331 -5.63 24.81 -4.54
N VAL A 332 -6.02 24.23 -3.42
CA VAL A 332 -7.43 24.06 -3.02
C VAL A 332 -7.67 24.65 -1.64
N SER A 333 -8.88 25.15 -1.42
CA SER A 333 -9.34 25.75 -0.14
C SER A 333 -10.75 25.20 0.16
N PRO A 334 -10.85 23.97 0.71
CA PRO A 334 -12.12 23.22 0.77
C PRO A 334 -13.08 23.70 1.87
N GLY A 335 -12.63 24.56 2.78
CA GLY A 335 -13.32 24.86 4.04
C GLY A 335 -13.12 23.74 5.07
N LEU A 336 -13.79 23.85 6.22
CA LEU A 336 -13.72 22.84 7.29
C LEU A 336 -14.62 21.62 7.01
N GLU A 337 -15.67 21.79 6.21
CA GLU A 337 -16.71 20.79 5.95
C GLU A 337 -16.28 19.67 4.98
N ARG A 338 -15.11 19.78 4.33
CA ARG A 338 -14.69 18.87 3.25
C ARG A 338 -13.20 18.57 3.29
N ILE A 339 -12.88 17.29 3.09
CA ILE A 339 -11.55 16.83 2.71
C ILE A 339 -11.40 16.92 1.18
N PRO A 340 -10.29 17.42 0.61
CA PRO A 340 -10.07 17.37 -0.82
C PRO A 340 -10.03 15.94 -1.36
N VAL A 341 -10.97 15.61 -2.24
CA VAL A 341 -11.05 14.31 -2.93
C VAL A 341 -11.33 14.55 -4.41
N PHE A 342 -10.55 13.89 -5.26
CA PHE A 342 -10.63 14.02 -6.71
C PHE A 342 -10.86 12.66 -7.37
N VAL A 343 -11.70 12.62 -8.39
CA VAL A 343 -12.03 11.41 -9.14
C VAL A 343 -11.38 11.46 -10.52
N LYS A 344 -10.71 10.38 -10.90
CA LYS A 344 -10.12 10.21 -12.24
C LYS A 344 -11.21 10.11 -13.31
N ASP A 345 -10.95 10.61 -14.52
CA ASP A 345 -11.84 10.54 -15.68
C ASP A 345 -12.35 9.12 -15.96
N GLY A 346 -13.65 8.97 -16.17
CA GLY A 346 -14.30 7.68 -16.33
C GLY A 346 -14.55 6.93 -15.01
N GLY A 347 -14.15 7.50 -13.87
CA GLY A 347 -14.32 6.88 -12.56
C GLY A 347 -15.77 6.63 -12.20
N ILE A 348 -16.03 5.46 -11.62
CA ILE A 348 -17.35 5.02 -11.18
C ILE A 348 -17.30 4.73 -9.68
N ILE A 349 -18.18 5.38 -8.91
CA ILE A 349 -18.32 5.22 -7.46
C ILE A 349 -19.75 4.72 -7.17
N PRO A 350 -19.95 3.44 -6.87
CA PRO A 350 -21.22 2.92 -6.35
C PRO A 350 -21.45 3.42 -4.92
N MET A 351 -22.55 4.14 -4.69
CA MET A 351 -22.99 4.58 -3.36
C MET A 351 -24.24 3.79 -2.97
N MET A 352 -24.31 3.29 -1.74
CA MET A 352 -25.57 2.80 -1.16
C MET A 352 -26.31 3.92 -0.43
N GLU A 353 -27.56 3.65 -0.02
CA GLU A 353 -28.31 4.54 0.88
C GLU A 353 -27.61 4.68 2.23
N ALA A 354 -27.69 5.88 2.84
CA ALA A 354 -27.15 6.10 4.17
C ALA A 354 -27.95 5.29 5.21
N VAL A 355 -27.30 4.29 5.81
CA VAL A 355 -27.85 3.37 6.81
C VAL A 355 -27.01 3.42 8.09
N LEU A 356 -27.61 3.10 9.23
CA LEU A 356 -26.94 3.15 10.53
C LEU A 356 -26.03 1.94 10.82
N HIS A 357 -26.22 0.84 10.08
CA HIS A 357 -25.44 -0.39 10.21
C HIS A 357 -25.20 -0.97 8.81
N ALA A 358 -24.15 -1.76 8.65
CA ALA A 358 -23.89 -2.51 7.44
C ALA A 358 -25.08 -3.42 7.06
N PRO A 359 -25.40 -3.56 5.75
CA PRO A 359 -26.44 -4.47 5.30
C PRO A 359 -26.14 -5.92 5.70
N ARG A 360 -27.13 -6.62 6.25
CA ARG A 360 -27.02 -8.03 6.64
C ARG A 360 -26.97 -8.94 5.40
N SER A 361 -26.52 -10.19 5.58
CA SER A 361 -26.64 -11.22 4.55
C SER A 361 -28.06 -11.29 3.94
N GLY A 362 -28.12 -11.30 2.60
CA GLY A 362 -29.37 -11.29 1.83
C GLY A 362 -30.14 -9.96 1.81
N GLN A 363 -29.72 -8.92 2.54
CA GLN A 363 -30.37 -7.62 2.52
C GLN A 363 -30.18 -6.93 1.17
N LYS A 364 -31.29 -6.54 0.56
CA LYS A 364 -31.33 -5.82 -0.72
C LYS A 364 -31.09 -4.31 -0.50
N VAL A 365 -30.11 -3.73 -1.19
CA VAL A 365 -29.75 -2.30 -1.12
C VAL A 365 -29.96 -1.59 -2.46
N ASN A 366 -30.41 -0.33 -2.43
CA ASN A 366 -30.43 0.51 -3.62
C ASN A 366 -29.03 1.09 -3.85
N LEU A 367 -28.65 1.26 -5.12
CA LEU A 367 -27.39 1.87 -5.52
C LEU A 367 -27.60 3.14 -6.34
N GLU A 368 -26.92 4.21 -5.94
CA GLU A 368 -26.64 5.39 -6.76
C GLU A 368 -25.26 5.24 -7.37
N ILE A 369 -25.19 5.01 -8.68
CA ILE A 369 -23.92 4.88 -9.39
C ILE A 369 -23.51 6.26 -9.90
N ARG A 370 -22.52 6.85 -9.24
CA ARG A 370 -21.91 8.12 -9.66
C ARG A 370 -20.83 7.85 -10.68
N HIS A 371 -20.88 8.53 -11.83
CA HIS A 371 -19.83 8.53 -12.83
C HIS A 371 -19.30 9.95 -13.03
N TYR A 372 -17.98 10.06 -13.17
CA TYR A 372 -17.26 11.33 -13.24
C TYR A 372 -16.55 11.49 -14.59
N GLY A 373 -16.65 12.69 -15.15
CA GLY A 373 -15.94 13.09 -16.35
C GLY A 373 -16.57 12.67 -17.67
N LYS A 374 -15.74 12.59 -18.70
CA LYS A 374 -16.13 12.46 -20.10
C LYS A 374 -15.77 11.08 -20.70
N SER A 375 -14.81 10.36 -20.11
CA SER A 375 -14.37 9.04 -20.57
C SER A 375 -15.38 7.92 -20.26
N ASP A 376 -15.39 6.87 -21.09
CA ASP A 376 -16.07 5.60 -20.78
C ASP A 376 -15.53 5.05 -19.45
N GLY A 377 -16.41 4.52 -18.60
CA GLY A 377 -16.07 3.99 -17.28
C GLY A 377 -16.40 2.49 -17.16
N ALA A 378 -15.64 1.77 -16.34
CA ALA A 378 -15.93 0.39 -16.00
C ALA A 378 -15.44 0.05 -14.59
N CYS A 379 -16.29 -0.52 -13.74
CA CYS A 379 -15.86 -1.08 -12.45
C CYS A 379 -16.50 -2.45 -12.21
N ARG A 380 -15.91 -3.24 -11.31
CA ARG A 380 -16.47 -4.52 -10.85
C ARG A 380 -16.96 -4.34 -9.42
N LEU A 381 -18.26 -4.46 -9.21
CA LEU A 381 -18.86 -4.48 -7.88
C LEU A 381 -18.85 -5.93 -7.38
N TYR A 382 -18.19 -6.17 -6.25
CA TYR A 382 -18.19 -7.45 -5.54
C TYR A 382 -19.47 -7.62 -4.71
N ASP A 383 -19.97 -8.85 -4.57
CA ASP A 383 -21.20 -9.13 -3.83
C ASP A 383 -21.26 -10.58 -3.29
N ASP A 384 -21.39 -10.73 -1.98
CA ASP A 384 -21.42 -11.99 -1.22
C ASP A 384 -22.43 -11.93 -0.06
N ASP A 385 -22.33 -12.82 0.94
CA ASP A 385 -23.09 -12.69 2.19
C ASP A 385 -22.54 -11.57 3.11
N GLY A 386 -21.25 -11.24 2.99
CA GLY A 386 -20.58 -10.17 3.72
C GLY A 386 -20.24 -10.51 5.16
N GLU A 387 -20.30 -11.78 5.56
CA GLU A 387 -20.12 -12.23 6.95
C GLU A 387 -19.49 -13.64 7.11
N THR A 388 -19.43 -14.48 6.07
CA THR A 388 -18.84 -15.84 6.13
C THR A 388 -17.73 -16.08 5.11
N TYR A 389 -17.07 -17.23 5.21
CA TYR A 389 -16.07 -17.73 4.26
C TYR A 389 -16.67 -18.49 3.06
N ASP A 390 -17.98 -18.47 2.85
CA ASP A 390 -18.60 -19.18 1.71
C ASP A 390 -18.16 -18.61 0.33
N TYR A 391 -17.58 -17.39 0.30
CA TYR A 391 -16.91 -16.87 -0.90
C TYR A 391 -15.75 -17.76 -1.39
N GLU A 392 -15.06 -18.48 -0.50
CA GLU A 392 -13.97 -19.42 -0.85
C GLU A 392 -14.50 -20.65 -1.60
N LYS A 393 -15.78 -20.98 -1.38
CA LYS A 393 -16.52 -22.01 -2.14
C LYS A 393 -17.13 -21.41 -3.42
N GLY A 394 -16.75 -20.19 -3.78
CA GLY A 394 -17.27 -19.41 -4.88
C GLY A 394 -18.67 -18.83 -4.66
N VAL A 395 -19.19 -18.75 -3.43
CA VAL A 395 -20.52 -18.18 -3.14
C VAL A 395 -20.43 -16.64 -3.08
N CYS A 396 -20.06 -16.05 -4.20
CA CYS A 396 -20.00 -14.61 -4.44
C CYS A 396 -20.31 -14.31 -5.92
N SER A 397 -20.52 -13.05 -6.27
CA SER A 397 -20.65 -12.59 -7.66
C SER A 397 -19.85 -11.31 -7.94
N TRP A 398 -19.57 -11.07 -9.22
CA TRP A 398 -18.91 -9.85 -9.69
C TRP A 398 -19.77 -9.14 -10.73
N ARG A 399 -20.42 -8.05 -10.31
CA ARG A 399 -21.32 -7.27 -11.14
C ARG A 399 -20.52 -6.25 -11.96
N ASN A 400 -20.49 -6.46 -13.27
CA ASN A 400 -19.79 -5.57 -14.20
C ASN A 400 -20.62 -4.31 -14.43
N ILE A 401 -20.17 -3.18 -13.91
CA ILE A 401 -20.76 -1.86 -14.11
C ILE A 401 -19.98 -1.16 -15.22
N LYS A 402 -20.68 -0.61 -16.22
CA LYS A 402 -20.06 0.10 -17.36
C LYS A 402 -20.85 1.36 -17.69
N VAL A 403 -20.16 2.46 -17.90
CA VAL A 403 -20.73 3.70 -18.46
C VAL A 403 -20.11 3.94 -19.82
N LYS A 404 -20.95 4.15 -20.83
CA LYS A 404 -20.50 4.41 -22.20
C LYS A 404 -21.15 5.65 -22.80
N ARG A 405 -20.40 6.40 -23.60
CA ARG A 405 -20.96 7.46 -24.44
C ARG A 405 -21.74 6.87 -25.62
N GLN A 406 -22.98 7.30 -25.78
CA GLN A 406 -23.83 6.90 -26.90
C GLN A 406 -23.60 7.79 -28.13
N LYS A 407 -24.05 7.35 -29.31
CA LYS A 407 -23.95 8.11 -30.58
C LYS A 407 -24.63 9.49 -30.55
N ASN A 408 -25.57 9.72 -29.63
CA ASN A 408 -26.25 11.00 -29.42
C ASN A 408 -25.51 11.93 -28.42
N GLY A 409 -24.27 11.58 -28.04
CA GLY A 409 -23.45 12.34 -27.10
C GLY A 409 -23.72 12.05 -25.62
N LYS A 410 -24.88 11.50 -25.24
CA LYS A 410 -25.23 11.24 -23.83
C LYS A 410 -24.49 10.04 -23.25
N LEU A 411 -24.21 10.08 -21.95
CA LEU A 411 -23.72 8.92 -21.22
C LEU A 411 -24.87 7.92 -20.93
N LYS A 412 -24.54 6.62 -20.93
CA LYS A 412 -25.46 5.55 -20.52
C LYS A 412 -24.73 4.51 -19.68
N GLY A 413 -25.25 4.29 -18.48
CA GLY A 413 -24.84 3.21 -17.60
C GLY A 413 -25.50 1.86 -17.91
N SER A 414 -24.80 0.79 -17.56
CA SER A 414 -25.33 -0.58 -17.48
C SER A 414 -24.63 -1.35 -16.36
N ILE A 415 -25.36 -2.29 -15.76
CA ILE A 415 -24.83 -3.30 -14.83
C ILE A 415 -25.14 -4.69 -15.40
N SER A 416 -24.24 -5.66 -15.22
CA SER A 416 -24.54 -7.05 -15.61
C SER A 416 -25.71 -7.61 -14.80
N LYS A 417 -26.42 -8.58 -15.39
CA LYS A 417 -27.42 -9.38 -14.66
C LYS A 417 -26.76 -10.09 -13.48
N SER A 418 -27.53 -10.40 -12.45
CA SER A 418 -27.11 -11.33 -11.40
C SER A 418 -26.98 -12.75 -11.97
N GLU A 419 -26.11 -13.53 -11.35
CA GLU A 419 -25.85 -14.92 -11.71
C GLU A 419 -26.79 -15.84 -10.91
N SER A 420 -27.37 -16.84 -11.57
CA SER A 420 -28.34 -17.74 -10.94
C SER A 420 -27.68 -18.56 -9.83
N GLY A 421 -28.21 -18.47 -8.60
CA GLY A 421 -27.67 -19.18 -7.44
C GLY A 421 -26.43 -18.54 -6.80
N LYS A 422 -26.06 -17.31 -7.18
CA LYS A 422 -25.06 -16.50 -6.48
C LYS A 422 -25.73 -15.41 -5.63
N PRO A 423 -25.03 -14.85 -4.62
CA PRO A 423 -25.49 -13.66 -3.92
C PRO A 423 -25.78 -12.49 -4.86
N ASP A 424 -26.85 -11.76 -4.54
CA ASP A 424 -27.31 -10.57 -5.24
C ASP A 424 -27.95 -9.64 -4.20
N SER A 425 -27.18 -8.74 -3.59
CA SER A 425 -27.66 -7.69 -2.69
C SER A 425 -28.19 -6.46 -3.45
N VAL A 426 -27.97 -6.36 -4.76
CA VAL A 426 -28.37 -5.18 -5.55
C VAL A 426 -29.89 -5.17 -5.79
N ASN A 427 -30.55 -4.07 -5.43
CA ASN A 427 -31.98 -3.83 -5.68
C ASN A 427 -32.20 -2.90 -6.88
N LYS A 428 -32.57 -1.64 -6.62
CA LYS A 428 -32.73 -0.60 -7.64
C LYS A 428 -31.39 0.07 -7.91
N VAL A 429 -31.05 0.24 -9.19
CA VAL A 429 -29.88 1.00 -9.63
C VAL A 429 -30.32 2.33 -10.22
N THR A 430 -29.73 3.42 -9.76
CA THR A 430 -29.87 4.78 -10.29
C THR A 430 -28.52 5.28 -10.77
N TRP A 431 -28.51 6.28 -11.66
CA TRP A 431 -27.30 6.77 -12.33
C TRP A 431 -27.21 8.28 -12.19
N VAL A 432 -26.05 8.78 -11.78
CA VAL A 432 -25.75 10.20 -11.66
C VAL A 432 -24.46 10.48 -12.45
N PHE A 433 -24.56 11.24 -13.52
CA PHE A 433 -23.42 11.70 -14.30
C PHE A 433 -22.97 13.05 -13.74
N MET A 434 -22.02 13.02 -12.80
CA MET A 434 -21.66 14.15 -11.94
C MET A 434 -21.17 15.38 -12.73
N THR A 435 -20.67 15.19 -13.95
CA THR A 435 -20.07 16.24 -14.79
C THR A 435 -21.02 16.72 -15.92
N GLU A 436 -22.23 16.16 -16.09
CA GLU A 436 -23.17 16.64 -17.12
C GLU A 436 -23.89 17.94 -16.67
N GLY A 437 -23.36 19.09 -17.08
CA GLY A 437 -24.00 20.40 -16.91
C GLY A 437 -23.05 21.54 -16.48
N ASN A 438 -21.87 21.21 -15.95
CA ASN A 438 -20.94 22.18 -15.40
C ASN A 438 -19.78 22.44 -16.39
N GLU A 439 -19.96 23.39 -17.31
CA GLU A 439 -18.89 23.88 -18.18
C GLU A 439 -18.45 25.29 -17.78
N PRO A 440 -17.15 25.52 -17.50
CA PRO A 440 -16.52 26.79 -17.82
C PRO A 440 -16.47 26.91 -19.35
N SER A 441 -16.97 28.01 -19.91
CA SER A 441 -16.79 28.32 -21.32
C SER A 441 -15.29 28.38 -21.65
N GLU A 442 -14.85 27.67 -22.69
CA GLU A 442 -13.48 27.74 -23.18
C GLU A 442 -13.10 29.19 -23.56
N LEU A 443 -11.95 29.65 -23.06
CA LEU A 443 -11.24 30.89 -23.41
C LEU A 443 -9.79 30.57 -23.74
#